data_AF-A0A2J4R4R9-F1
#
_entry.id   AF-A0A2J4R4R9-F1
#
_cell.length_a   1.000
_cell.length_b   1.000
_cell.length_c   1.000
_cell.angle_alpha   90.00
_cell.angle_beta   90.00
_cell.angle_gamma   90.00
#
_symmetry.space_group_name_H-M   'P 1'
#
loop_
_entity.id
_entity.type
_entity.pdbx_description
1 polymer ?
#
loop_
_entity_poly.entity_id
_entity_poly.type
_entity_poly.pdbx_seq_one_letter_code
_entity_poly.pdbx_strand_id
1 'polypeptide(L)' 'MKLVAQGSTLDLSHPHVMGILNVTPDSFSDGGTHNTLVEAVKHANLMINAGATII' A
#
# COMPACT_ATOMS: atom_id res chain seq x y z
N MET A 1 15.86 -15.71 3.68
CA MET A 1 16.42 -14.46 4.27
C MET A 1 15.27 -13.72 4.92
N LYS A 2 15.43 -13.05 6.06
CA LYS A 2 14.31 -12.39 6.77
C LYS A 2 14.60 -10.91 6.98
N LEU A 3 13.58 -10.07 6.80
CA LEU A 3 13.58 -8.66 7.23
C LEU A 3 12.82 -8.55 8.55
N VAL A 4 13.30 -7.70 9.45
CA VAL A 4 12.67 -7.44 10.75
C VAL A 4 12.51 -5.95 10.93
N ALA A 5 11.29 -5.50 11.23
CA ALA A 5 10.97 -4.09 11.50
C ALA A 5 9.72 -4.00 12.39
N GLN A 6 9.71 -3.05 13.34
CA GLN A 6 8.56 -2.78 14.22
C GLN A 6 7.98 -4.03 14.92
N GLY A 7 8.83 -5.01 15.29
CA GLY A 7 8.40 -6.27 15.92
C GLY A 7 7.82 -7.32 14.96
N SER A 8 7.73 -7.00 13.67
CA SER A 8 7.26 -7.90 12.61
C SER A 8 8.43 -8.50 11.83
N THR A 9 8.19 -9.67 11.22
CA THR A 9 9.17 -10.38 10.38
C THR A 9 8.57 -10.68 9.01
N LEU A 10 9.30 -10.38 7.94
CA LEU A 10 8.96 -10.74 6.56
C LEU A 10 9.96 -11.78 6.04
N ASP A 11 9.48 -12.96 5.67
CA ASP A 11 10.32 -14.02 5.11
C ASP A 11 10.47 -13.85 3.59
N LEU A 12 11.68 -13.54 3.14
CA LEU A 12 12.00 -13.35 1.72
C LEU A 12 12.34 -14.67 1.00
N SER A 13 11.82 -15.80 1.45
CA SER A 13 12.02 -17.10 0.79
C SER A 13 11.27 -17.22 -0.56
N HIS A 14 10.31 -16.32 -0.80
CA HIS A 14 9.57 -16.20 -2.05
C HIS A 14 9.47 -14.72 -2.50
N PRO A 15 9.15 -14.46 -3.78
CA PRO A 15 8.87 -13.11 -4.24
C PRO A 15 7.73 -12.47 -3.46
N HIS A 16 7.84 -11.17 -3.26
CA HIS A 16 6.83 -10.33 -2.61
C HIS A 16 6.44 -9.21 -3.57
N VAL A 17 5.16 -8.88 -3.59
CA VAL A 17 4.65 -7.75 -4.36
C VAL A 17 4.44 -6.58 -3.41
N MET A 18 5.06 -5.46 -3.76
CA MET A 18 4.83 -4.16 -3.13
C MET A 18 3.82 -3.38 -3.99
N GLY A 19 2.65 -3.10 -3.41
CA GLY A 19 1.69 -2.16 -3.99
C GLY A 19 2.26 -0.75 -3.98
N ILE A 20 1.80 0.10 -4.90
CA ILE A 20 2.18 1.52 -4.92
C ILE A 20 0.92 2.31 -4.59
N LEU A 21 0.92 2.97 -3.42
CA LEU A 21 -0.13 3.90 -3.03
C LEU A 21 0.39 5.34 -3.04
N ASN A 22 0.24 6.02 -4.18
CA ASN A 22 0.56 7.45 -4.25
C ASN A 22 -0.56 8.24 -3.57
N VAL A 23 -0.20 9.11 -2.63
CA VAL A 23 -1.14 9.99 -1.91
C VAL A 23 -0.64 11.43 -2.01
N THR A 24 -0.50 11.94 -3.24
CA THR A 24 -0.03 13.31 -3.51
C THR A 24 -1.21 14.21 -3.89
N PRO A 25 -1.13 15.53 -3.64
CA PRO A 25 -2.20 16.47 -3.99
C PRO A 25 -2.59 16.51 -5.47
N ASP A 26 -1.69 16.09 -6.37
CA ASP A 26 -1.77 16.22 -7.83
C ASP A 26 -2.04 14.91 -8.57
N SER A 27 -1.93 13.75 -7.92
CA SER A 27 -2.14 12.43 -8.57
C SER A 27 -3.61 12.03 -8.71
N PHE A 28 -4.54 12.82 -8.16
CA PHE A 28 -5.97 12.62 -8.29
C PHE A 28 -6.63 13.86 -8.90
N SER A 29 -6.99 13.74 -10.18
CA SER A 29 -7.48 14.79 -11.10
C SER A 29 -8.84 15.41 -10.74
N ASP A 30 -9.31 15.31 -9.51
CA ASP A 30 -10.68 15.70 -9.10
C ASP A 30 -10.69 16.85 -8.06
N GLY A 31 -9.62 17.66 -8.03
CA GLY A 31 -9.62 18.94 -7.31
C GLY A 31 -9.53 18.84 -5.77
N GLY A 32 -8.86 17.81 -5.24
CA GLY A 32 -8.53 17.72 -3.81
C GLY A 32 -9.68 17.31 -2.88
N THR A 33 -10.92 17.19 -3.39
CA THR A 33 -12.11 16.81 -2.61
C THR A 33 -12.22 15.29 -2.38
N HIS A 34 -11.60 14.50 -3.26
CA HIS A 34 -11.49 13.03 -3.19
C HIS A 34 -10.19 12.55 -2.53
N ASN A 35 -9.33 13.49 -2.10
CA ASN A 35 -8.05 13.19 -1.47
C ASN A 35 -8.22 12.77 0.00
N THR A 36 -9.11 11.81 0.22
CA THR A 36 -9.54 11.41 1.53
C THR A 36 -8.72 10.20 1.96
N LEU A 37 -8.29 10.22 3.21
CA LEU A 37 -7.76 9.05 3.91
C LEU A 37 -8.59 7.78 3.62
N VAL A 38 -9.92 7.93 3.46
CA VAL A 38 -10.85 6.85 3.16
C VAL A 38 -10.57 6.19 1.81
N GLU A 39 -10.33 6.96 0.75
CA GLU A 39 -10.01 6.42 -0.57
C GLU A 39 -8.65 5.73 -0.58
N ALA A 40 -7.64 6.33 0.05
CA ALA A 40 -6.31 5.72 0.19
C ALA A 40 -6.39 4.38 0.95
N VAL A 41 -7.13 4.32 2.06
CA VAL A 41 -7.36 3.09 2.82
C VAL A 41 -8.16 2.06 2.01
N LYS A 42 -9.14 2.50 1.21
CA LYS A 42 -9.90 1.59 0.32
C LYS A 42 -8.98 0.98 -0.74
N HIS A 43 -8.10 1.77 -1.36
CA HIS A 43 -7.11 1.27 -2.31
C HIS A 43 -6.10 0.32 -1.66
N ALA A 44 -5.61 0.64 -0.46
CA ALA A 44 -4.77 -0.26 0.33
C ALA A 44 -5.47 -1.61 0.56
N ASN A 45 -6.74 -1.61 0.97
CA ASN A 45 -7.51 -2.84 1.15
C ASN A 45 -7.65 -3.66 -0.14
N LEU A 46 -7.86 -3.01 -1.28
CA LEU A 46 -7.90 -3.71 -2.57
C LEU A 46 -6.55 -4.36 -2.90
N MET A 47 -5.43 -3.68 -2.65
CA MET A 47 -4.08 -4.24 -2.88
C MET A 47 -3.79 -5.43 -1.98
N ILE A 48 -4.16 -5.36 -0.69
CA ILE A 48 -4.03 -6.47 0.25
C ILE A 48 -4.82 -7.69 -0.27
N ASN A 49 -6.08 -7.48 -0.68
CA ASN A 49 -6.93 -8.55 -1.21
C ASN A 49 -6.42 -9.14 -2.53
N ALA A 50 -5.65 -8.36 -3.31
CA ALA A 50 -4.99 -8.82 -4.52
C ALA A 50 -3.68 -9.58 -4.26
N GLY A 51 -3.22 -9.65 -3.00
CA GLY A 51 -2.02 -10.39 -2.60
C GLY A 51 -0.75 -9.53 -2.46
N ALA A 52 -0.87 -8.19 -2.45
CA ALA A 52 0.25 -7.35 -2.06
C ALA A 52 0.60 -7.60 -0.58
N THR A 53 1.90 -7.69 -0.30
CA THR A 53 2.44 -7.99 1.04
C THR A 53 3.13 -6.78 1.66
N ILE A 54 3.37 -5.75 0.84
CA ILE A 54 3.86 -4.43 1.20
C ILE A 54 2.99 -3.44 0.40
N ILE A 55 2.72 -2.25 0.93
CA ILE A 55 2.04 -1.13 0.25
C ILE A 55 2.89 0.11 0.43
#